data_AF-A0A7Z9PUV9-F1
#
_entry.id   AF-A0A7Z9PUV9-F1
#
_cell.length_a   1.000
_cell.length_b   1.000
_cell.length_c   1.000
_cell.angle_alpha   90.00
_cell.angle_beta   90.00
_cell.angle_gamma   90.00
#
_symmetry.space_group_name_H-M   'P 1'
#
loop_
_entity.id
_entity.type
_entity.pdbx_description
1 polymer ?
#
loop_
_entity_poly.entity_id
_entity_poly.type
_entity_poly.pdbx_seq_one_letter_code
_entity_poly.pdbx_strand_id
1 'polypeptide(L)'
;MDWERLQRHLISGFKLGNFSAHDQDHWRRVERYGMYLAPINGADIIIVRLFAWLHDSQRESDGHDPLHGERAELIARTLCGDFFQLEPHRLELLALACRDHEKGRLTEDPTVGTCWDSDRLDLDRVGKTPDPQYLSTASARELARLRPADRRREAGC
;
A
#
# COMPACT_ATOMS: atom_id res chain seq x y z
N MET A 1 16.83 1.51 -9.71
CA MET A 1 15.79 2.29 -9.01
C MET A 1 16.37 2.76 -7.69
N ASP A 2 16.33 4.07 -7.45
CA ASP A 2 16.83 4.68 -6.22
C ASP A 2 15.65 4.87 -5.25
N TRP A 3 15.50 3.92 -4.33
CA TRP A 3 14.41 3.93 -3.35
C TRP A 3 14.51 5.10 -2.39
N GLU A 4 15.72 5.46 -1.96
CA GLU A 4 15.91 6.56 -1.01
C GLU A 4 15.55 7.92 -1.62
N ARG A 5 15.85 8.12 -2.90
CA ARG A 5 15.42 9.32 -3.63
C ARG A 5 13.90 9.38 -3.74
N LEU A 6 13.23 8.29 -4.10
CA LEU A 6 11.76 8.23 -4.18
C LEU A 6 11.12 8.50 -2.82
N GLN A 7 11.55 7.77 -1.79
CA GLN A 7 11.01 7.90 -0.43
C GLN A 7 11.18 9.33 0.11
N ARG A 8 12.37 9.92 -0.04
CA ARG A 8 12.59 11.32 0.36
C ARG A 8 11.71 12.29 -0.39
N HIS A 9 11.53 12.10 -1.69
CA HIS A 9 10.65 12.94 -2.50
C HIS A 9 9.20 12.89 -1.99
N LEU A 10 8.66 11.69 -1.79
CA LEU A 10 7.29 11.49 -1.31
C LEU A 10 7.09 12.03 0.11
N ILE A 11 8.02 11.75 1.03
CA ILE A 11 7.97 12.27 2.40
C ILE A 11 8.00 13.80 2.40
N SER A 12 8.89 14.42 1.62
CA SER A 12 9.00 15.88 1.55
C SER A 12 7.77 16.55 0.92
N GLY A 13 7.05 15.84 0.05
CA GLY A 13 5.85 16.33 -0.62
C GLY A 13 4.56 16.04 0.14
N PHE A 14 4.60 15.27 1.24
CA PHE A 14 3.40 14.84 1.93
C PHE A 14 2.77 15.99 2.73
N LYS A 15 1.55 16.38 2.36
CA LYS A 15 0.89 17.57 2.89
C LYS A 15 0.53 17.47 4.38
N LEU A 16 0.26 16.27 4.88
CA LEU A 16 -0.24 16.08 6.25
C LEU A 16 0.88 15.95 7.30
N GLY A 17 2.12 15.70 6.87
CA GLY A 17 3.29 15.61 7.74
C GLY A 17 3.32 14.40 8.69
N ASN A 18 4.30 14.40 9.61
CA ASN A 18 4.70 13.26 10.43
C ASN A 18 3.80 12.93 11.64
N PHE A 19 2.62 13.56 11.74
CA PHE A 19 1.63 13.27 12.79
C PHE A 19 0.30 12.77 12.23
N SER A 20 0.23 12.64 10.91
CA SER A 20 -0.90 12.03 10.21
C SER A 20 -0.94 10.54 10.50
N ALA A 21 -2.15 9.98 10.59
CA ALA A 21 -2.32 8.54 10.65
C ALA A 21 -1.90 7.84 9.33
N HIS A 22 -1.64 8.61 8.27
CA HIS A 22 -1.29 8.15 6.94
C HIS A 22 0.13 8.61 6.55
N ASP A 23 1.00 8.83 7.53
CA ASP A 23 2.39 9.23 7.32
C ASP A 23 3.30 8.08 6.84
N GLN A 24 4.59 8.35 6.72
CA GLN A 24 5.59 7.37 6.28
C GLN A 24 5.69 6.13 7.17
N ASP A 25 5.29 6.18 8.44
CA ASP A 25 5.34 5.00 9.29
C ASP A 25 4.23 4.03 8.93
N HIS A 26 3.06 4.52 8.51
CA HIS A 26 2.05 3.70 7.85
C HIS A 26 2.60 3.08 6.56
N TRP A 27 3.18 3.88 5.66
CA TRP A 27 3.70 3.37 4.38
C TRP A 27 4.76 2.28 4.55
N ARG A 28 5.65 2.43 5.55
CA ARG A 28 6.64 1.41 5.91
C ARG A 28 6.00 0.11 6.41
N ARG A 29 4.93 0.20 7.20
CA ARG A 29 4.21 -1.01 7.66
C ARG A 29 3.48 -1.70 6.51
N VAL A 30 2.88 -0.93 5.60
CA VAL A 30 2.30 -1.47 4.36
C VAL A 30 3.38 -2.17 3.53
N GLU A 31 4.57 -1.57 3.38
CA GLU A 31 5.69 -2.22 2.67
C GLU A 31 6.07 -3.54 3.34
N ARG A 32 6.19 -3.58 4.67
CA ARG A 32 6.55 -4.80 5.41
C ARG A 32 5.50 -5.91 5.26
N TYR A 33 4.22 -5.60 5.41
CA TYR A 33 3.14 -6.56 5.16
C TYR A 33 3.17 -7.05 3.70
N GLY A 34 3.34 -6.14 2.74
CA GLY A 34 3.44 -6.47 1.34
C GLY A 34 4.63 -7.38 1.03
N MET A 35 5.80 -7.11 1.63
CA MET A 35 7.01 -7.92 1.46
C MET A 35 6.88 -9.32 2.07
N TYR A 36 6.14 -9.46 3.17
CA TYR A 36 5.82 -10.76 3.75
C TYR A 36 4.88 -11.57 2.84
N LEU A 37 3.82 -10.92 2.34
CA LEU A 37 2.78 -11.56 1.54
C LEU A 37 3.21 -11.90 0.11
N ALA A 38 4.01 -11.04 -0.52
CA ALA A 38 4.35 -11.15 -1.93
C ALA A 38 4.94 -12.50 -2.36
N PRO A 39 5.96 -13.07 -1.68
CA PRO A 39 6.49 -14.38 -2.06
C PRO A 39 5.49 -15.52 -1.86
N ILE A 40 4.57 -15.40 -0.89
CA ILE A 40 3.53 -16.41 -0.63
C ILE A 40 2.49 -16.39 -1.75
N ASN A 41 2.12 -15.20 -2.21
CA ASN A 41 1.06 -15.00 -3.19
C ASN A 41 1.55 -15.04 -4.65
N GLY A 42 2.87 -15.01 -4.88
CA GLY A 42 3.44 -14.86 -6.22
C GLY A 42 3.27 -13.45 -6.80
N ALA A 43 3.20 -12.43 -5.93
CA ALA A 43 3.02 -11.03 -6.32
C ALA A 43 4.32 -10.39 -6.81
N ASP A 44 4.17 -9.39 -7.67
CA ASP A 44 5.29 -8.55 -8.10
C ASP A 44 5.77 -7.64 -6.96
N ILE A 45 6.89 -8.01 -6.35
CA ILE A 45 7.52 -7.30 -5.24
C ILE A 45 7.77 -5.81 -5.55
N ILE A 46 8.13 -5.45 -6.78
CA ILE A 46 8.41 -4.05 -7.11
C ILE A 46 7.12 -3.23 -7.09
N ILE A 47 6.02 -3.76 -7.63
CA ILE A 47 4.72 -3.08 -7.62
C ILE A 47 4.21 -2.95 -6.19
N VAL A 48 4.31 -4.01 -5.38
CA VAL A 48 3.89 -4.00 -3.97
C VAL A 48 4.62 -2.92 -3.17
N ARG A 49 5.93 -2.81 -3.34
CA ARG A 49 6.72 -1.78 -2.68
C ARG A 49 6.41 -0.37 -3.18
N LEU A 50 6.25 -0.17 -4.50
CA LEU A 50 5.85 1.13 -5.05
C LEU A 50 4.47 1.54 -4.53
N PHE A 51 3.50 0.63 -4.51
CA PHE A 51 2.17 0.86 -3.96
C PHE A 51 2.24 1.32 -2.49
N ALA A 52 3.01 0.61 -1.65
CA ALA A 52 3.13 0.92 -0.24
C ALA A 52 3.54 2.38 0.01
N TRP A 53 4.44 2.91 -0.81
CA TRP A 53 4.91 4.29 -0.70
C TRP A 53 4.02 5.33 -1.41
N LEU A 54 3.22 4.92 -2.40
CA LEU A 54 2.45 5.85 -3.24
C LEU A 54 0.98 6.01 -2.83
N HIS A 55 0.30 4.94 -2.40
CA HIS A 55 -1.16 4.88 -2.30
C HIS A 55 -1.80 6.02 -1.49
N ASP A 56 -1.16 6.40 -0.38
CA ASP A 56 -1.59 7.48 0.51
C ASP A 56 -0.69 8.73 0.44
N SER A 57 0.31 8.75 -0.43
CA SER A 57 1.22 9.90 -0.56
C SER A 57 0.54 11.18 -1.02
N GLN A 58 -0.66 11.06 -1.61
CA GLN A 58 -1.43 12.16 -2.19
C GLN A 58 -2.68 12.52 -1.36
N ARG A 59 -2.74 12.13 -0.09
CA ARG A 59 -3.82 12.59 0.80
C ARG A 59 -3.75 14.10 1.04
N GLU A 60 -4.91 14.72 1.07
CA GLU A 60 -5.12 16.12 1.46
C GLU A 60 -5.84 16.24 2.81
N SER A 61 -6.34 15.13 3.36
CA SER A 61 -6.97 15.05 4.66
C SER A 61 -6.82 13.65 5.29
N ASP A 62 -6.68 13.60 6.62
CA ASP A 62 -6.78 12.35 7.40
C ASP A 62 -8.22 11.81 7.47
N GLY A 63 -9.20 12.67 7.24
CA GLY A 63 -10.62 12.33 7.26
C GLY A 63 -11.13 11.89 5.88
N HIS A 64 -12.22 12.51 5.45
CA HIS A 64 -12.82 12.22 4.15
C HIS A 64 -11.96 12.80 3.02
N ASP A 65 -11.45 11.93 2.16
CA ASP A 65 -10.67 12.28 0.99
C ASP A 65 -10.87 11.23 -0.12
N PRO A 66 -12.04 11.16 -0.77
CA PRO A 66 -12.38 10.04 -1.65
C PRO A 66 -11.55 9.98 -2.95
N LEU A 67 -10.80 11.04 -3.27
CA LEU A 67 -10.02 11.15 -4.51
C LEU A 67 -8.53 10.88 -4.32
N HIS A 68 -8.06 10.54 -3.10
CA HIS A 68 -6.64 10.27 -2.86
C HIS A 68 -6.08 9.13 -3.72
N GLY A 69 -6.85 8.06 -3.92
CA GLY A 69 -6.44 6.96 -4.81
C GLY A 69 -6.22 7.41 -6.25
N GLU A 70 -7.11 8.23 -6.81
CA GLU A 70 -6.97 8.76 -8.18
C GLU A 70 -5.75 9.67 -8.32
N ARG A 71 -5.48 10.49 -7.30
CA ARG A 71 -4.26 11.31 -7.26
C ARG A 71 -3.00 10.44 -7.13
N ALA A 72 -3.06 9.37 -6.34
CA ALA A 72 -1.95 8.42 -6.22
C ALA A 72 -1.67 7.67 -7.54
N GLU A 73 -2.70 7.29 -8.29
CA GLU A 73 -2.56 6.78 -9.66
C GLU A 73 -1.83 7.80 -10.56
N LEU A 74 -2.29 9.06 -10.56
CA LEU A 74 -1.71 10.11 -11.39
C LEU A 74 -0.22 10.34 -11.05
N ILE A 75 0.12 10.36 -9.76
CA ILE A 75 1.51 10.49 -9.33
C ILE A 75 2.34 9.26 -9.70
N ALA A 76 1.82 8.04 -9.57
CA ALA A 76 2.53 6.83 -10.02
C ALA A 76 2.92 6.91 -11.50
N ARG A 77 2.00 7.38 -12.37
CA ARG A 77 2.24 7.58 -13.80
C ARG A 77 3.25 8.69 -14.06
N THR A 78 3.16 9.79 -13.32
CA THR A 78 4.05 10.95 -13.48
C THR A 78 5.49 10.63 -13.09
N LEU A 79 5.70 9.83 -12.04
CA LEU A 79 7.04 9.48 -11.54
C LEU A 79 7.71 8.36 -12.34
N CYS A 80 6.94 7.58 -13.10
CA CYS A 80 7.46 6.55 -14.00
C CYS A 80 8.20 7.19 -15.18
N GLY A 81 9.47 6.85 -15.37
CA GLY A 81 10.38 7.45 -16.34
C GLY A 81 11.45 8.37 -15.73
N ASP A 82 11.29 8.78 -14.47
CA ASP A 82 12.29 9.58 -13.73
C ASP A 82 12.75 8.86 -12.45
N PHE A 83 11.82 8.54 -11.54
CA PHE A 83 12.16 7.92 -10.25
C PHE A 83 12.27 6.40 -10.33
N PHE A 84 11.45 5.79 -11.19
CA PHE A 84 11.45 4.36 -11.47
C PHE A 84 10.97 4.11 -12.90
N GLN A 85 11.20 2.90 -13.40
CA GLN A 85 10.74 2.48 -14.73
C GLN A 85 9.95 1.18 -14.59
N LEU A 86 8.73 1.17 -15.12
CA LEU A 86 7.90 -0.03 -15.27
C LEU A 86 7.51 -0.21 -16.72
N GLU A 87 7.31 -1.47 -17.12
CA GLU A 87 6.65 -1.80 -18.37
C GLU A 87 5.17 -1.37 -18.31
N PRO A 88 4.52 -1.05 -19.46
CA PRO A 88 3.16 -0.52 -19.48
C PRO A 88 2.16 -1.33 -18.66
N HIS A 89 2.17 -2.67 -18.79
CA HIS A 89 1.26 -3.54 -18.05
C HIS A 89 1.47 -3.49 -16.52
N ARG A 90 2.72 -3.34 -16.06
CA ARG A 90 3.05 -3.22 -14.63
C ARG A 90 2.65 -1.85 -14.08
N LEU A 91 2.78 -0.81 -14.90
CA LEU A 91 2.32 0.52 -14.54
C LEU A 91 0.78 0.55 -14.40
N GLU A 92 0.04 -0.14 -15.28
CA GLU A 92 -1.41 -0.27 -15.13
C GLU A 92 -1.81 -1.01 -13.85
N LEU A 93 -1.09 -2.07 -13.47
CA LEU A 93 -1.33 -2.77 -12.20
C LEU A 93 -1.07 -1.86 -10.98
N LEU A 94 0.02 -1.10 -10.99
CA LEU A 94 0.32 -0.13 -9.93
C LEU A 94 -0.74 0.98 -9.85
N ALA A 95 -1.12 1.53 -11.01
CA ALA A 95 -2.16 2.55 -11.13
C ALA A 95 -3.51 2.06 -10.59
N LEU A 96 -3.93 0.86 -10.99
CA LEU A 96 -5.14 0.21 -10.49
C LEU A 96 -5.07 -0.02 -8.97
N ALA A 97 -3.94 -0.54 -8.48
CA ALA A 97 -3.75 -0.80 -7.06
C ALA A 97 -3.91 0.49 -6.25
N CYS A 98 -3.23 1.58 -6.66
CA CYS A 98 -3.36 2.89 -6.02
C CYS A 98 -4.78 3.47 -6.10
N ARG A 99 -5.43 3.44 -7.28
CA ARG A 99 -6.74 4.08 -7.46
C ARG A 99 -7.84 3.48 -6.60
N ASP A 100 -7.85 2.16 -6.49
CA ASP A 100 -9.02 1.43 -5.98
C ASP A 100 -8.82 0.86 -4.56
N HIS A 101 -7.68 1.09 -3.91
CA HIS A 101 -7.32 0.43 -2.63
C HIS A 101 -8.35 0.63 -1.50
N GLU A 102 -8.90 1.83 -1.38
CA GLU A 102 -9.86 2.21 -0.34
C GLU A 102 -11.29 1.67 -0.58
N LYS A 103 -11.61 1.25 -1.82
CA LYS A 103 -12.99 0.96 -2.27
C LYS A 103 -13.58 -0.35 -1.73
N GLY A 104 -12.89 -1.05 -0.83
CA GLY A 104 -13.32 -2.33 -0.26
C GLY A 104 -13.41 -3.49 -1.26
N ARG A 105 -12.78 -3.35 -2.44
CA ARG A 105 -12.82 -4.36 -3.52
C ARG A 105 -11.92 -5.56 -3.21
N LEU A 106 -12.27 -6.71 -3.78
CA LEU A 106 -11.44 -7.90 -3.84
C LEU A 106 -10.97 -8.15 -5.27
N THR A 107 -9.88 -8.89 -5.44
CA THR A 107 -9.33 -9.25 -6.75
C THR A 107 -8.69 -10.63 -6.72
N GLU A 108 -8.62 -11.28 -7.88
CA GLU A 108 -7.87 -12.53 -8.08
C GLU A 108 -6.43 -12.26 -8.57
N ASP A 109 -6.10 -11.03 -8.98
CA ASP A 109 -4.73 -10.68 -9.31
C ASP A 109 -3.86 -10.69 -8.04
N PRO A 110 -2.81 -11.53 -7.96
CA PRO A 110 -2.04 -11.70 -6.74
C PRO A 110 -1.27 -10.43 -6.34
N THR A 111 -0.89 -9.59 -7.31
CA THR A 111 -0.16 -8.35 -7.06
C THR A 111 -1.07 -7.29 -6.48
N VAL A 112 -2.19 -7.00 -7.17
CA VAL A 112 -3.16 -6.00 -6.71
C VAL A 112 -3.78 -6.43 -5.38
N GLY A 113 -4.08 -7.73 -5.22
CA GLY A 113 -4.58 -8.29 -3.97
C GLY A 113 -3.60 -8.10 -2.83
N THR A 114 -2.31 -8.38 -3.05
CA THR A 114 -1.27 -8.17 -2.03
C THR A 114 -1.12 -6.70 -1.64
N CYS A 115 -1.18 -5.78 -2.61
CA CYS A 115 -1.18 -4.34 -2.34
C CYS A 115 -2.33 -3.96 -1.39
N TRP A 116 -3.57 -4.25 -1.78
CA TRP A 116 -4.74 -3.88 -0.97
C TRP A 116 -4.77 -4.56 0.39
N ASP A 117 -4.38 -5.83 0.45
CA ASP A 117 -4.31 -6.57 1.71
C ASP A 117 -3.27 -5.96 2.66
N SER A 118 -2.10 -5.56 2.14
CA SER A 118 -1.03 -4.97 2.95
C SER A 118 -1.43 -3.64 3.61
N ASP A 119 -2.21 -2.81 2.92
CA ASP A 119 -2.79 -1.59 3.48
C ASP A 119 -3.85 -1.91 4.55
N ARG A 120 -4.80 -2.79 4.21
CA ARG A 120 -5.90 -3.16 5.11
C ARG A 120 -5.42 -3.85 6.38
N LEU A 121 -4.32 -4.59 6.35
CA LEU A 121 -3.73 -5.23 7.54
C LEU A 121 -3.18 -4.22 8.57
N ASP A 122 -2.93 -2.97 8.17
CA ASP A 122 -2.49 -1.87 9.05
C ASP A 122 -3.65 -0.99 9.56
N LEU A 123 -4.90 -1.40 9.40
CA LEU A 123 -6.07 -0.68 9.94
C LEU A 123 -6.08 -0.58 11.47
N ASP A 124 -5.36 -1.47 12.17
CA ASP A 124 -5.25 -1.40 13.64
C ASP A 124 -4.64 -0.07 14.09
N ARG A 125 -3.82 0.58 13.25
CA ARG A 125 -3.21 1.89 13.55
C ARG A 125 -4.27 2.98 13.81
N VAL A 126 -5.45 2.84 13.19
CA VAL A 126 -6.59 3.77 13.32
C VAL A 126 -7.73 3.15 14.15
N GLY A 127 -7.43 2.14 14.95
CA GLY A 127 -8.40 1.51 15.87
C GLY A 127 -9.43 0.62 15.18
N LYS A 128 -9.16 0.14 13.94
CA LYS A 128 -10.03 -0.77 13.20
C LYS A 128 -9.37 -2.13 13.04
N THR A 129 -10.06 -3.19 13.43
CA THR A 129 -9.59 -4.56 13.16
C THR A 129 -9.76 -4.90 11.68
N PRO A 130 -8.73 -5.40 10.98
CA PRO A 130 -8.89 -5.87 9.61
C PRO A 130 -9.85 -7.05 9.54
N ASP A 131 -10.84 -6.96 8.67
CA ASP A 131 -11.83 -8.02 8.48
C ASP A 131 -11.42 -8.92 7.30
N PRO A 132 -11.27 -10.24 7.51
CA PRO A 132 -10.95 -11.19 6.44
C PRO A 132 -11.89 -11.15 5.23
N GLN A 133 -13.12 -10.67 5.36
CA GLN A 133 -14.04 -10.55 4.22
C GLN A 133 -13.59 -9.51 3.18
N TYR A 134 -12.77 -8.54 3.59
CA TYR A 134 -12.19 -7.51 2.73
C TYR A 134 -10.73 -7.80 2.36
N LEU A 135 -10.26 -9.04 2.50
CA LEU A 135 -8.90 -9.42 2.10
C LEU A 135 -8.95 -10.40 0.93
N SER A 136 -8.16 -10.11 -0.10
CA SER A 136 -8.15 -10.84 -1.38
C SER A 136 -7.45 -12.19 -1.23
N THR A 137 -6.37 -12.26 -0.47
CA THR A 137 -5.49 -13.42 -0.41
C THR A 137 -5.68 -14.26 0.86
N ALA A 138 -5.50 -15.57 0.75
CA ALA A 138 -5.67 -16.49 1.89
C ALA A 138 -4.67 -16.20 3.02
N SER A 139 -3.42 -15.92 2.67
CA SER A 139 -2.34 -15.56 3.60
C SER A 139 -2.65 -14.28 4.40
N ALA A 140 -3.22 -13.25 3.75
CA ALA A 140 -3.67 -12.05 4.44
C ALA A 140 -4.84 -12.33 5.40
N ARG A 141 -5.80 -13.17 5.00
CA ARG A 141 -6.91 -13.59 5.87
C ARG A 141 -6.43 -14.34 7.10
N GLU A 142 -5.38 -15.14 6.99
CA GLU A 142 -4.75 -15.81 8.14
C GLU A 142 -4.08 -14.81 9.07
N LEU A 143 -3.27 -13.89 8.54
CA LEU A 143 -2.65 -12.80 9.31
C LEU A 143 -3.69 -11.95 10.03
N ALA A 144 -4.82 -11.63 9.38
CA ALA A 144 -5.88 -10.81 9.97
C ALA A 144 -6.50 -11.44 11.23
N ARG A 145 -6.47 -12.77 11.37
CA ARG A 145 -6.99 -13.47 12.56
C ARG A 145 -6.05 -13.38 13.77
N LEU A 146 -4.79 -12.99 13.57
CA LEU A 146 -3.85 -12.77 14.65
C LEU A 146 -4.16 -11.47 15.38
N ARG A 147 -3.79 -11.42 16.67
CA ARG A 147 -3.82 -10.17 17.44
C ARG A 147 -2.84 -9.16 16.80
N PRO A 148 -3.10 -7.84 16.89
CA PRO A 148 -2.27 -6.82 16.23
C PRO A 148 -0.76 -6.96 16.48
N ALA A 149 -0.35 -7.21 17.72
CA ALA A 149 1.06 -7.39 18.08
C ALA A 149 1.69 -8.65 17.47
N ASP A 150 0.93 -9.75 17.39
CA ASP A 150 1.41 -11.00 16.79
C ASP A 150 1.50 -10.88 15.27
N ARG A 151 0.51 -10.24 14.64
CA ARG A 151 0.52 -9.97 13.19
C ARG A 151 1.71 -9.12 12.76
N ARG A 152 1.98 -8.05 13.51
CA ARG A 152 3.13 -7.17 13.25
C ARG A 152 4.44 -7.94 13.38
N ARG A 153 4.60 -8.71 14.46
CA ARG A 153 5.78 -9.57 14.65
C ARG A 153 5.98 -10.56 13.50
N GLU A 154 4.91 -11.23 13.06
CA GLU A 154 4.96 -12.20 11.96
C GLU A 154 5.45 -11.56 10.65
N ALA A 155 4.95 -10.37 10.33
CA ALA A 155 5.30 -9.63 9.13
C ALA A 155 6.59 -8.80 9.24
N GLY A 156 7.27 -8.83 10.40
CA GLY A 156 8.49 -8.05 10.64
C GLY A 156 8.25 -6.54 10.85
N CYS A 157 7.04 -6.16 11.27
CA CYS A 157 6.58 -4.79 11.50
C CYS A 157 6.81 -4.30 12.94
#